data_AF-A0AAV5S5G3-F1
#
_entry.id   AF-A0AAV5S5G3-F1
#
_cell.length_a   1.000
_cell.length_b   1.000
_cell.length_c   1.000
_cell.angle_alpha   90.00
_cell.angle_beta   90.00
_cell.angle_gamma   90.00
#
_symmetry.space_group_name_H-M   'P 1'
#
loop_
_entity.id
_entity.type
_entity.pdbx_description
1 polymer ?
#
loop_
_entity_poly.entity_id
_entity_poly.type
_entity_poly.pdbx_seq_one_letter_code
_entity_poly.pdbx_strand_id
1 'polypeptide(L)'
;MTKKDDVVKVEDDDGKISTAEVELADITHCPTCGAALQKFLIQQNYAIVMCPKEDCGYPFNQEENIDNIAYVDEKDVLEVAQQRLSVQPKKG
;
A
#
# COMPACT_ATOMS: atom_id res chain seq x y z
N MET A 1 -20.21 10.32 -4.16
CA MET A 1 -19.69 11.44 -4.96
C MET A 1 -18.38 10.97 -5.57
N THR A 2 -18.43 10.64 -6.85
CA THR A 2 -17.38 10.04 -7.67
C THR A 2 -16.31 11.08 -8.01
N LYS A 3 -15.02 10.78 -7.81
CA LYS A 3 -13.90 11.58 -8.33
C LYS A 3 -13.02 10.72 -9.24
N LYS A 4 -13.30 10.87 -10.53
CA LYS A 4 -12.41 10.95 -11.70
C LYS A 4 -11.18 11.84 -11.43
N ASP A 5 -10.00 11.75 -12.05
CA ASP A 5 -9.34 10.95 -13.08
C ASP A 5 -7.84 11.27 -12.91
N ASP A 6 -6.94 10.28 -12.86
CA ASP A 6 -5.50 10.51 -13.13
C ASP A 6 -5.07 9.48 -14.17
N VAL A 7 -5.32 9.82 -15.45
CA VAL A 7 -5.02 8.99 -16.62
C VAL A 7 -3.66 9.42 -17.18
N VAL A 8 -2.64 8.58 -16.99
CA VAL A 8 -1.36 8.73 -17.70
C VAL A 8 -1.40 7.88 -18.97
N LYS A 9 -1.25 8.52 -20.12
CA LYS A 9 -1.23 7.88 -21.44
C LYS A 9 0.23 7.62 -21.83
N VAL A 10 0.56 6.37 -22.13
CA VAL A 10 1.81 5.99 -22.81
C VAL A 10 1.47 5.29 -24.11
N GLU A 11 2.12 5.73 -25.19
CA GLU A 11 1.93 5.27 -26.57
C GLU A 11 3.14 4.43 -26.99
N ASP A 12 2.89 3.23 -27.53
CA ASP A 12 3.90 2.40 -28.18
C ASP A 12 3.85 2.56 -29.72
N ASP A 13 4.98 2.30 -30.39
CA ASP A 13 5.27 2.54 -31.83
C ASP A 13 4.37 1.80 -32.85
N ASP A 14 3.44 0.95 -32.37
CA ASP A 14 2.44 0.24 -33.19
C ASP A 14 0.99 0.71 -32.91
N GLY A 15 0.80 1.81 -32.17
CA GLY A 15 -0.50 2.43 -31.92
C GLY A 15 -1.48 1.59 -31.09
N LYS A 16 -1.00 0.50 -30.46
CA LYS A 16 -1.80 -0.37 -29.61
C LYS A 16 -1.47 -0.15 -28.14
N ILE A 17 -2.26 0.72 -27.52
CA ILE A 17 -2.27 0.95 -26.06
C ILE A 17 -2.66 -0.37 -25.39
N SER A 18 -1.69 -1.06 -24.82
CA SER A 18 -1.93 -2.25 -24.00
C SER A 18 -1.94 -1.81 -22.55
N THR A 19 -3.13 -1.52 -22.02
CA THR A 19 -3.34 -1.31 -20.58
C THR A 19 -3.07 -2.61 -19.85
N ALA A 20 -1.81 -2.86 -19.52
CA ALA A 20 -1.47 -3.79 -18.46
C ALA A 20 -1.68 -3.06 -17.13
N GLU A 21 -2.95 -2.95 -16.72
CA GLU A 21 -3.29 -2.74 -15.33
C GLU A 21 -2.74 -3.97 -14.59
N VAL A 22 -1.59 -3.82 -13.95
CA VAL A 22 -1.23 -4.77 -12.89
C VAL A 22 -2.15 -4.41 -11.74
N GLU A 23 -3.38 -4.93 -11.78
CA GLU A 23 -4.23 -5.05 -10.61
C GLU A 23 -3.43 -5.91 -9.62
N LEU A 24 -2.65 -5.27 -8.76
CA LEU A 24 -2.26 -5.88 -7.49
C LEU A 24 -3.59 -6.13 -6.79
N ALA A 25 -4.13 -7.34 -6.97
CA ALA A 25 -5.30 -7.79 -6.24
C ALA A 25 -5.11 -7.35 -4.79
N ASP A 26 -6.00 -6.50 -4.29
CA ASP A 26 -5.90 -5.95 -2.95
C ASP A 26 -5.97 -7.11 -1.94
N ILE A 27 -4.81 -7.71 -1.64
CA ILE A 27 -4.69 -8.75 -0.62
C ILE A 27 -4.88 -8.01 0.71
N THR A 28 -6.13 -7.95 1.14
CA THR A 28 -6.54 -7.31 2.39
C THR A 28 -6.34 -8.23 3.60
N HIS A 29 -6.16 -9.54 3.36
CA HIS A 29 -6.06 -10.57 4.38
C HIS A 29 -4.82 -11.44 4.18
N CYS A 30 -4.15 -11.76 5.29
CA CYS A 30 -2.95 -12.57 5.30
C CYS A 30 -3.26 -13.98 4.79
N PRO A 31 -2.54 -14.48 3.77
CA PRO A 31 -2.77 -15.82 3.24
C PRO A 31 -2.39 -16.93 4.22
N THR A 32 -1.56 -16.64 5.21
CA THR A 32 -1.09 -17.62 6.22
C THR A 32 -2.07 -17.80 7.37
N CYS A 33 -2.62 -16.70 7.92
CA CYS A 33 -3.39 -16.75 9.17
C CYS A 33 -4.75 -16.04 9.12
N GLY A 34 -5.13 -15.47 7.96
CA GLY A 34 -6.40 -14.78 7.74
C GLY A 34 -6.55 -13.43 8.43
N ALA A 35 -5.53 -12.92 9.13
CA ALA A 35 -5.57 -11.60 9.75
C ALA A 35 -5.58 -10.47 8.70
N ALA A 36 -6.19 -9.33 9.02
CA ALA A 36 -6.11 -8.16 8.14
C ALA A 36 -4.64 -7.72 7.98
N LEU A 37 -4.21 -7.54 6.74
CA LEU A 37 -2.86 -7.02 6.44
C LEU A 37 -2.80 -5.52 6.72
N GLN A 38 -1.61 -5.04 7.05
CA GLN A 38 -1.35 -3.63 7.29
C GLN A 38 -0.15 -3.16 6.47
N LYS A 39 -0.19 -1.87 6.09
CA LYS A 39 0.94 -1.18 5.44
C LYS A 39 1.86 -0.60 6.51
N PHE A 40 3.14 -0.91 6.41
CA PHE A 40 4.18 -0.43 7.30
C PHE A 40 5.19 0.37 6.50
N LEU A 41 5.35 1.65 6.84
CA LEU A 41 6.29 2.53 6.16
C LEU A 41 7.73 2.07 6.45
N ILE A 42 8.52 1.80 5.41
CA ILE A 42 9.92 1.38 5.50
C ILE A 42 10.89 2.41 4.92
N GLN A 43 10.43 3.25 3.99
CA GLN A 43 11.13 4.41 3.44
C GLN A 43 10.13 5.54 3.14
N GLN A 44 10.61 6.74 2.79
CA GLN A 44 9.79 7.94 2.65
C GLN A 44 8.52 7.75 1.79
N ASN A 45 8.63 7.00 0.68
CA ASN A 45 7.52 6.73 -0.23
C ASN A 45 7.28 5.24 -0.46
N TYR A 46 7.76 4.38 0.43
CA TYR A 46 7.59 2.94 0.31
C TYR A 46 7.11 2.35 1.62
N ALA A 47 6.06 1.55 1.53
CA ALA A 47 5.57 0.72 2.61
C ALA A 47 5.62 -0.76 2.21
N ILE A 48 5.81 -1.62 3.20
CA ILE A 48 5.61 -3.06 3.04
C ILE A 48 4.24 -3.45 3.59
N VAL A 49 3.51 -4.27 2.85
CA VAL A 49 2.27 -4.91 3.30
C VAL A 49 2.67 -6.17 4.06
N MET A 50 2.36 -6.24 5.36
CA MET A 50 2.69 -7.41 6.17
C MET A 50 1.63 -7.75 7.22
N CYS A 51 1.72 -8.95 7.75
CA CYS A 51 0.83 -9.38 8.82
C CYS A 51 1.25 -8.70 10.13
N PRO A 52 0.32 -8.07 10.88
CA PRO A 52 0.66 -7.44 12.16
C PRO A 52 0.79 -8.44 13.31
N LYS A 53 0.45 -9.71 13.08
CA LYS A 53 0.54 -10.75 14.12
C LYS A 53 2.00 -11.18 14.31
N GLU A 54 2.49 -11.09 15.54
CA GLU A 54 3.87 -11.42 15.91
C GLU A 54 4.22 -12.90 15.69
N ASP A 55 3.22 -13.79 15.72
CA ASP A 55 3.37 -15.23 15.45
C ASP A 55 3.27 -15.58 13.95
N CYS A 56 3.04 -14.60 13.08
CA CYS A 56 2.88 -14.80 11.64
C CYS A 56 4.00 -14.09 10.85
N GLY A 57 4.90 -14.87 10.27
CA GLY A 57 6.07 -14.36 9.53
C GLY A 57 5.79 -13.77 8.14
N TYR A 58 4.53 -13.53 7.75
CA TYR A 58 4.20 -13.02 6.41
C TYR A 58 4.52 -11.51 6.29
N PRO A 59 5.20 -11.05 5.22
CA PRO A 59 5.59 -11.81 4.02
C PRO A 59 6.95 -12.49 4.12
N PHE A 60 7.76 -12.21 5.13
CA PHE A 60 9.16 -12.69 5.26
C PHE A 60 9.36 -14.21 5.26
N ASN A 61 8.29 -15.00 5.37
CA ASN A 61 8.30 -16.44 5.19
C ASN A 61 8.19 -16.87 3.71
N GLN A 62 8.12 -15.93 2.76
CA GLN A 62 8.15 -16.18 1.31
C GLN A 62 9.56 -15.96 0.74
N GLU A 63 9.85 -16.64 -0.37
CA GLU A 63 11.11 -16.50 -1.11
C GLU A 63 11.23 -15.12 -1.78
N GLU A 64 10.12 -14.60 -2.31
CA GLU A 64 10.03 -13.29 -2.95
C GLU A 64 9.14 -12.35 -2.15
N ASN A 65 9.73 -11.25 -1.66
CA ASN A 65 9.05 -10.28 -0.78
C ASN A 65 8.84 -8.90 -1.42
N ILE A 66 9.46 -8.66 -2.58
CA ILE A 66 9.44 -7.37 -3.27
C ILE A 66 8.03 -6.99 -3.69
N ASP A 67 7.19 -7.97 -4.04
CA ASP A 67 5.80 -7.75 -4.44
C ASP A 67 4.91 -7.21 -3.32
N ASN A 68 5.38 -7.31 -2.06
CA ASN A 68 4.68 -6.74 -0.91
C ASN A 68 5.11 -5.30 -0.62
N ILE A 69 6.03 -4.73 -1.41
CA ILE A 69 6.44 -3.34 -1.31
C ILE A 69 5.53 -2.50 -2.21
N ALA A 70 4.80 -1.58 -1.60
CA ALA A 70 3.94 -0.63 -2.27
C ALA A 70 4.51 0.78 -2.17
N TYR A 71 4.39 1.53 -3.27
CA TYR A 71 4.59 2.97 -3.23
C TYR A 71 3.49 3.63 -2.39
N VAL A 72 3.83 4.67 -1.65
CA VAL A 72 2.90 5.47 -0.84
C VAL A 72 3.03 6.93 -1.23
N ASP A 73 1.90 7.58 -1.52
CA ASP A 73 1.87 9.03 -1.77
C ASP A 73 2.15 9.78 -0.46
N GLU A 74 2.95 10.84 -0.54
CA GLU A 74 3.27 11.69 0.61
C GLU A 74 2.00 12.22 1.31
N LYS A 75 0.92 12.47 0.56
CA LYS A 75 -0.38 12.88 1.11
C LYS A 75 -0.94 11.85 2.08
N ASP A 76 -0.87 10.57 1.74
CA ASP A 76 -1.37 9.48 2.59
C ASP A 76 -0.57 9.42 3.91
N VAL A 77 0.75 9.63 3.83
CA VAL A 77 1.61 9.69 5.01
C VAL A 77 1.23 10.86 5.91
N LEU A 78 1.01 12.04 5.32
CA LEU A 78 0.63 13.25 6.04
C LEU A 78 -0.75 13.10 6.71
N GLU A 79 -1.73 12.50 6.03
CA GLU A 79 -3.06 12.25 6.61
C GLU A 79 -2.98 11.36 7.85
N VAL A 80 -2.23 10.25 7.78
CA VAL A 80 -2.03 9.35 8.92
C VAL A 80 -1.31 10.07 10.07
N ALA A 81 -0.32 10.91 9.77
CA ALA A 81 0.38 11.70 10.78
C ALA A 81 -0.56 12.71 11.47
N GLN A 82 -1.42 13.39 10.71
CA GLN A 82 -2.41 14.34 11.25
C GLN A 82 -3.41 13.64 12.17
N GLN A 83 -3.89 12.45 11.79
CA GLN A 83 -4.80 11.66 12.63
C GLN A 83 -4.15 11.34 13.99
N ARG A 84 -2.89 10.91 13.99
CA ARG A 84 -2.14 10.59 15.23
C ARG A 84 -1.98 11.80 16.15
N LEU A 85 -1.73 12.98 15.58
CA LEU A 85 -1.60 14.22 16.35
C LEU A 85 -2.95 14.72 16.89
N SER A 86 -4.03 14.51 16.14
CA SER A 86 -5.38 14.97 16.51
C SER A 86 -6.00 14.17 17.65
N VAL A 87 -5.55 12.93 17.87
CA VAL A 87 -6.06 12.04 18.94
C VAL A 87 -5.38 12.29 20.29
N GLN A 88 -4.34 13.13 20.36
CA GLN A 88 -3.74 13.47 21.65
C GLN A 88 -4.63 14.46 22.42
N PRO A 89 -5.06 14.15 23.66
CA PRO A 89 -5.74 15.12 24.49
C PRO A 89 -4.78 16.27 24.77
N LYS A 90 -5.24 17.50 24.57
CA LYS A 90 -4.52 18.71 25.00
C LYS A 90 -4.21 18.57 26.49
N LYS A 91 -2.96 18.26 26.83
CA LYS A 91 -2.44 18.50 28.18
C LYS A 91 -2.34 20.02 28.33
N GLY A 92 -3.41 20.61 28.86
CA GLY A 92 -3.42 21.98 29.39
C GLY A 92 -2.74 22.04 30.74
#